data_AF-A0AAE3GJE1-F1
#
_entry.id   AF-A0AAE3GJE1-F1
#
_cell.length_a   1.000
_cell.length_b   1.000
_cell.length_c   1.000
_cell.angle_alpha   90.00
_cell.angle_beta   90.00
_cell.angle_gamma   90.00
#
_symmetry.space_group_name_H-M   'P 1'
#
loop_
_entity.id
_entity.type
_entity.pdbx_description
1 polymer ?
#
loop_
_entity_poly.entity_id
_entity_poly.type
_entity_poly.pdbx_seq_one_letter_code
_entity_poly.pdbx_strand_id
1 'polypeptide(L)'
;MDLARLSDDVEVVSRGYARAHGFTRDETWFLLKLQEEVGELTQAFLMRTGQARAKGNTQQELDDRFGAELADVLCHVLLMARHHGVDLAEQVERKWLVWHPDRVAATAGGAETTASP
;
A
#
# COMPACT_ATOMS: atom_id res chain seq x y z
N MET A 1 13.59 1.03 2.00
CA MET A 1 12.87 2.16 1.38
C MET A 1 12.13 2.87 2.49
N ASP A 2 12.26 4.19 2.57
CA ASP A 2 11.52 4.98 3.55
C ASP A 2 10.13 5.30 2.99
N LEU A 3 9.08 5.04 3.78
CA LEU A 3 7.68 5.20 3.37
C LEU A 3 7.36 6.67 3.07
N ALA A 4 7.96 7.60 3.83
CA ALA A 4 7.79 9.03 3.61
C ALA A 4 8.38 9.45 2.25
N ARG A 5 9.62 9.03 1.98
CA ARG A 5 10.27 9.28 0.69
C ARG A 5 9.49 8.69 -0.49
N LEU A 6 9.00 7.45 -0.35
CA LEU A 6 8.18 6.83 -1.39
C LEU A 6 6.88 7.64 -1.62
N SER A 7 6.21 8.08 -0.55
CA SER A 7 5.02 8.93 -0.66
C SER A 7 5.31 10.25 -1.40
N ASP A 8 6.46 10.89 -1.13
CA ASP A 8 6.88 12.10 -1.84
C ASP A 8 7.10 11.86 -3.34
N ASP A 9 7.85 10.81 -3.69
CA ASP A 9 8.18 10.48 -5.09
C ASP A 9 6.92 10.15 -5.90
N VAL A 10 6.02 9.34 -5.33
CA VAL A 10 4.76 8.93 -5.98
C VAL A 10 3.81 10.13 -6.13
N GLU A 11 3.77 11.06 -5.17
CA GLU A 11 2.97 12.28 -5.28
C GLU A 11 3.42 13.16 -6.45
N VAL A 12 4.73 13.27 -6.70
CA VAL A 12 5.25 14.01 -7.86
C VAL A 12 4.76 13.40 -9.17
N VAL A 13 4.81 12.07 -9.29
CA VAL A 13 4.34 11.34 -10.47
C VAL A 13 2.84 11.52 -10.67
N SER A 14 2.04 11.27 -9.63
CA SER A 14 0.58 11.38 -9.66
C SER A 14 0.10 12.80 -10.01
N ARG A 15 0.76 13.83 -9.47
CA ARG A 15 0.50 15.23 -9.87
C ARG A 15 0.82 15.49 -11.33
N GLY A 16 1.91 14.91 -11.84
CA GLY A 16 2.28 14.98 -13.25
C GLY A 16 1.19 14.40 -14.15
N TYR A 17 0.69 13.22 -13.79
CA TYR A 17 -0.39 12.56 -14.51
C TYR A 17 -1.68 13.39 -14.54
N ALA A 18 -2.12 13.90 -13.38
CA ALA A 18 -3.32 14.75 -13.32
C ALA A 18 -3.20 16.03 -14.16
N ARG A 19 -2.03 16.66 -14.18
CA ARG A 19 -1.77 17.82 -15.07
C ARG A 19 -1.80 17.45 -16.54
N ALA A 20 -1.21 16.31 -16.90
CA ALA A 20 -1.16 15.85 -18.29
C ALA A 20 -2.55 15.51 -18.84
N HIS A 21 -3.43 14.97 -18.00
CA HIS A 21 -4.77 14.52 -18.40
C HIS A 21 -5.90 15.50 -18.03
N GLY A 22 -5.59 16.62 -17.36
CA GLY A 22 -6.52 17.74 -17.16
C GLY A 22 -7.65 17.46 -16.16
N PHE A 23 -7.41 16.66 -15.12
CA PHE A 23 -8.40 16.36 -14.09
C PHE A 23 -7.93 16.73 -12.67
N THR A 24 -8.88 16.90 -11.77
CA THR A 24 -8.64 17.20 -10.36
C THR A 24 -8.59 15.92 -9.55
N ARG A 25 -7.56 15.77 -8.71
CA ARG A 25 -7.45 14.70 -7.72
C ARG A 25 -8.15 15.13 -6.43
N ASP A 26 -9.48 15.15 -6.44
CA ASP A 26 -10.27 15.42 -5.24
C ASP A 26 -10.43 14.15 -4.38
N GLU A 27 -11.08 14.29 -3.22
CA GLU A 27 -11.29 13.19 -2.26
C GLU A 27 -12.01 11.99 -2.91
N THR A 28 -12.97 12.27 -3.79
CA THR A 28 -13.74 11.23 -4.48
C THR A 28 -12.86 10.50 -5.49
N TRP A 29 -12.00 11.22 -6.21
CA TRP A 29 -11.03 10.64 -7.11
C TRP A 29 -10.07 9.69 -6.40
N PHE A 30 -9.53 10.07 -5.22
CA PHE A 30 -8.66 9.16 -4.46
C PHE A 30 -9.40 7.88 -4.07
N LEU A 31 -10.65 7.96 -3.63
CA LEU A 31 -11.42 6.76 -3.29
C LEU A 31 -11.69 5.87 -4.51
N LEU A 32 -12.18 6.45 -5.61
CA LEU A 32 -12.55 5.69 -6.81
C LEU A 32 -11.34 5.09 -7.51
N LYS A 33 -10.22 5.83 -7.58
CA LYS A 33 -8.99 5.32 -8.17
C LYS A 33 -8.40 4.18 -7.32
N LEU A 34 -8.54 4.20 -5.99
CA LEU A 34 -8.14 3.06 -5.15
C LEU A 34 -8.95 1.81 -5.50
N GLN A 35 -10.26 1.97 -5.70
CA GLN A 35 -11.16 0.88 -6.07
C GLN A 35 -10.84 0.33 -7.47
N GLU A 36 -10.42 1.19 -8.39
CA GLU A 36 -9.92 0.82 -9.72
C GLU A 36 -8.66 -0.05 -9.60
N GLU A 37 -7.62 0.40 -8.89
CA GLU A 37 -6.37 -0.36 -8.71
C GLU A 37 -6.60 -1.72 -8.05
N VAL A 38 -7.49 -1.78 -7.04
CA VAL A 38 -7.87 -3.06 -6.40
C VAL A 38 -8.59 -3.98 -7.38
N GLY A 39 -9.39 -3.42 -8.30
CA GLY A 39 -10.03 -4.17 -9.38
C GLY A 39 -9.02 -4.75 -10.37
N GLU A 40 -8.02 -3.97 -10.77
CA GLU A 40 -6.95 -4.41 -11.67
C GLU A 40 -6.06 -5.47 -11.01
N LEU A 41 -5.70 -5.29 -9.74
CA LEU A 41 -5.01 -6.30 -8.93
C LEU A 41 -5.81 -7.60 -8.83
N THR A 42 -7.12 -7.50 -8.59
CA THR A 42 -8.02 -8.66 -8.54
C THR A 42 -8.02 -9.41 -9.87
N GLN A 43 -8.12 -8.69 -10.99
CA GLN A 43 -8.08 -9.29 -12.31
C GLN A 43 -6.73 -9.97 -12.57
N ALA A 44 -5.61 -9.30 -12.26
CA ALA A 44 -4.28 -9.86 -12.42
C ALA A 44 -4.09 -11.12 -11.59
N PHE A 45 -4.56 -11.12 -10.33
CA PHE A 45 -4.56 -12.30 -9.48
C PHE A 45 -5.35 -13.46 -10.08
N LEU A 46 -6.59 -13.23 -10.54
CA LEU A 46 -7.42 -14.27 -11.14
C LEU A 46 -6.81 -14.83 -12.44
N MET A 47 -6.16 -13.99 -13.25
CA MET A 47 -5.44 -14.46 -14.43
C MET A 47 -4.24 -15.32 -14.04
N ARG A 48 -3.46 -14.86 -13.06
CA ARG A 48 -2.27 -15.54 -12.53
C ARG A 48 -2.58 -16.91 -11.91
N THR A 49 -3.74 -17.05 -11.26
CA THR A 49 -4.18 -18.31 -10.63
C THR A 49 -4.97 -19.23 -11.57
N GLY A 50 -5.13 -18.85 -12.85
CA GLY A 50 -5.88 -19.62 -13.84
C GLY A 50 -7.40 -19.56 -13.70
N GLN A 51 -7.92 -18.63 -12.88
CA GLN A 51 -9.35 -18.42 -12.67
C GLN A 51 -9.98 -17.43 -13.68
N ALA A 52 -9.16 -16.79 -14.51
CA ALA A 52 -9.58 -15.95 -15.64
C ALA A 52 -8.73 -16.24 -16.88
N ARG A 53 -9.21 -15.81 -18.07
CA ARG A 53 -8.48 -16.01 -19.33
C ARG A 53 -7.13 -15.28 -19.27
N ALA A 54 -6.04 -16.00 -19.53
CA ALA A 54 -4.69 -15.43 -19.61
C ALA A 54 -4.49 -14.45 -20.79
N LYS A 55 -5.45 -14.36 -21.73
CA LYS A 55 -5.42 -13.44 -22.88
C LYS A 55 -4.13 -13.51 -23.71
N GLY A 56 -3.51 -14.69 -23.81
CA GLY A 56 -2.27 -14.90 -24.56
C GLY A 56 -0.98 -14.54 -23.81
N ASN A 57 -1.06 -14.09 -22.55
CA ASN A 57 0.11 -13.83 -21.72
C ASN A 57 0.75 -15.15 -21.25
N THR A 58 2.07 -15.16 -21.20
CA THR A 58 2.91 -16.15 -20.54
C THR A 58 2.79 -16.03 -19.01
N GLN A 59 3.22 -17.07 -18.29
CA GLN A 59 3.20 -17.04 -16.83
C GLN A 59 4.05 -15.90 -16.25
N GLN A 60 5.20 -15.60 -16.85
CA GLN A 60 6.07 -14.50 -16.42
C GLN A 60 5.36 -13.14 -16.57
N GLU A 61 4.69 -12.91 -17.71
CA GLU A 61 3.93 -11.67 -17.92
C GLU A 61 2.76 -11.54 -16.93
N LEU A 62 2.14 -12.65 -16.53
CA LEU A 62 1.10 -12.64 -15.48
C LEU A 62 1.67 -12.30 -14.10
N ASP A 63 2.86 -12.82 -13.77
CA ASP A 63 3.56 -12.52 -12.52
C ASP A 63 4.01 -11.05 -12.47
N ASP A 64 4.60 -10.55 -13.56
CA ASP A 64 5.03 -9.15 -13.68
C ASP A 64 3.84 -8.20 -13.57
N ARG A 65 2.73 -8.53 -14.25
CA ARG A 65 1.50 -7.76 -14.15
C ARG A 65 0.99 -7.72 -12.72
N PHE A 66 0.88 -8.87 -12.06
CA PHE A 66 0.43 -8.93 -10.66
C PHE A 66 1.31 -8.05 -9.75
N GLY A 67 2.63 -8.05 -9.96
CA GLY A 67 3.56 -7.18 -9.24
C GLY A 67 3.31 -5.69 -9.50
N ALA A 68 3.03 -5.31 -10.75
CA ALA A 68 2.69 -3.93 -11.11
C ALA A 68 1.40 -3.46 -10.41
N GLU A 69 0.31 -4.22 -10.52
CA GLU A 69 -0.97 -3.82 -9.90
C GLU A 69 -0.86 -3.76 -8.36
N LEU A 70 -0.03 -4.62 -7.75
CA LEU A 70 0.23 -4.57 -6.31
C LEU A 70 0.97 -3.29 -5.91
N ALA A 71 1.91 -2.85 -6.75
CA ALA A 71 2.60 -1.58 -6.56
C ALA A 71 1.64 -0.40 -6.73
N ASP A 72 0.70 -0.45 -7.68
CA ASP A 72 -0.29 0.61 -7.90
C ASP A 72 -1.24 0.75 -6.70
N VAL A 73 -1.73 -0.36 -6.15
CA VAL A 73 -2.52 -0.34 -4.89
C VAL A 73 -1.72 0.28 -3.74
N LEU A 74 -0.45 -0.12 -3.55
CA LEU A 74 0.39 0.44 -2.49
C LEU A 74 0.60 1.95 -2.68
N CYS A 75 1.02 2.36 -3.89
CA CYS A 75 1.27 3.75 -4.24
C CYS A 75 0.02 4.60 -4.01
N HIS A 76 -1.15 4.11 -4.40
CA HIS A 76 -2.38 4.86 -4.26
C HIS A 76 -2.89 4.94 -2.81
N VAL A 77 -2.63 3.93 -1.98
CA VAL A 77 -2.83 4.04 -0.52
C VAL A 77 -1.95 5.13 0.09
N LEU A 78 -0.68 5.25 -0.34
CA LEU A 78 0.22 6.30 0.13
C LEU A 78 -0.24 7.69 -0.30
N LEU A 79 -0.73 7.82 -1.54
CA LEU A 79 -1.30 9.05 -2.05
C LEU A 79 -2.55 9.47 -1.26
N MET A 80 -3.45 8.53 -1.00
CA MET A 80 -4.65 8.77 -0.20
C MET A 80 -4.31 9.18 1.24
N ALA A 81 -3.38 8.48 1.89
CA ALA A 81 -2.93 8.84 3.23
C ALA A 81 -2.35 10.26 3.28
N ARG A 82 -1.50 10.60 2.31
CA ARG A 82 -0.94 11.95 2.17
C ARG A 82 -2.02 13.01 1.96
N HIS A 83 -2.97 12.75 1.07
CA HIS A 83 -4.07 13.68 0.77
C HIS A 83 -4.90 14.02 2.01
N HIS A 84 -5.15 13.04 2.88
CA HIS A 84 -5.89 13.21 4.12
C HIS A 84 -5.03 13.58 5.34
N GLY A 85 -3.72 13.80 5.17
CA GLY A 85 -2.81 14.14 6.27
C GLY A 85 -2.63 13.03 7.30
N VAL A 86 -2.78 11.77 6.89
CA VAL A 86 -2.60 10.59 7.75
C VAL A 86 -1.15 10.14 7.73
N ASP A 87 -0.50 10.11 8.90
CA ASP A 87 0.77 9.42 9.07
C ASP A 87 0.54 7.90 9.07
N LEU A 88 0.64 7.30 7.88
CA LEU A 88 0.37 5.88 7.71
C LEU A 88 1.36 5.00 8.49
N ALA A 89 2.63 5.42 8.62
CA ALA A 89 3.62 4.66 9.37
C ALA A 89 3.25 4.60 10.86
N GLU A 90 2.89 5.75 11.44
CA GLU A 90 2.40 5.82 12.81
C GLU A 90 1.12 4.99 13.01
N GLN A 91 0.17 5.04 12.06
CA GLN A 91 -1.05 4.22 12.14
C GLN A 91 -0.75 2.72 12.12
N VAL A 92 0.20 2.28 11.30
CA VAL A 92 0.65 0.88 11.26
C VAL A 92 1.33 0.49 12.57
N GLU A 93 2.18 1.36 13.12
CA GLU A 93 2.83 1.12 14.41
C GLU A 93 1.82 0.92 15.53
N ARG A 94 0.87 1.86 15.67
CA ARG A 94 -0.13 1.87 16.74
C ARG A 94 -1.14 0.71 16.61
N LYS A 95 -1.53 0.35 15.38
CA LYS A 95 -2.60 -0.64 15.15
C LYS A 95 -2.09 -2.07 15.05
N TRP A 96 -0.99 -2.28 14.34
CA TRP A 96 -0.50 -3.61 13.99
C TRP A 96 0.77 -4.00 14.75
N LEU A 97 1.78 -3.12 14.79
CA LEU A 97 3.09 -3.50 15.33
C LEU A 97 3.11 -3.64 16.85
N VAL A 98 2.10 -3.13 17.55
CA VAL A 98 1.87 -3.44 18.98
C VAL A 98 1.72 -4.94 19.24
N TRP A 99 1.33 -5.72 18.24
CA TRP A 99 1.18 -7.18 18.32
C TRP A 99 2.40 -7.95 17.77
N HIS A 100 3.48 -7.26 17.39
CA HIS A 100 4.68 -7.93 16.89
C HIS A 100 5.32 -8.77 18.01
N PRO A 101 5.51 -10.09 17.83
CA PRO A 101 5.94 -10.99 18.90
C PRO A 101 7.19 -10.51 19.65
N ASP A 102 8.21 -10.04 18.93
CA ASP A 102 9.46 -9.55 19.53
C ASP A 102 9.28 -8.23 20.30
N ARG A 103 8.31 -7.39 19.92
CA ARG A 103 8.02 -6.13 20.62
C ARG A 103 7.20 -6.38 21.89
N VAL A 104 6.29 -7.36 21.83
CA VAL A 104 5.49 -7.81 22.97
C VAL A 104 6.40 -8.47 24.03
N ALA A 105 7.34 -9.32 23.61
CA ALA A 105 8.30 -9.97 24.51
C ALA A 105 9.22 -8.96 25.22
N ALA A 106 9.66 -7.91 24.51
CA ALA A 106 10.47 -6.83 25.11
C ALA A 106 9.70 -6.03 26.17
N THR A 107 8.40 -5.78 25.97
CA THR A 107 7.55 -5.14 26.99
C THR A 107 7.27 -6.03 28.19
N ALA A 108 7.17 -7.36 28.00
CA ALA A 108 6.94 -8.31 29.08
C ALA A 108 8.21 -8.52 29.95
N GLY A 109 9.39 -8.63 29.34
CA GLY A 109 10.66 -8.79 30.06
C GLY A 109 11.14 -7.54 30.81
N GLY A 110 10.69 -6.34 30.40
CA GLY A 110 11.00 -5.08 31.09
C GLY A 110 10.20 -4.87 32.39
N ALA A 111 9.02 -5.49 32.53
CA ALA A 111 8.18 -5.35 33.72
C ALA A 111 8.66 -6.19 34.92
N GLU A 112 9.50 -7.20 34.70
CA GLU A 112 9.98 -8.09 35.78
C GLU A 112 11.25 -7.58 36.51
N THR A 113 11.89 -6.49 36.06
CA THR A 113 13.19 -6.05 36.62
C THR A 113 13.10 -4.94 37.70
N THR A 114 11.90 -4.44 38.03
CA THR A 114 11.75 -3.37 39.06
C THR A 114 11.20 -3.83 40.41
N ALA A 115 11.17 -5.13 40.69
CA ALA A 115 10.73 -5.65 41.99
C ALA A 115 11.79 -6.54 42.64
N SER A 116 12.72 -5.93 43.38
CA SER A 116 13.25 -6.51 44.62
C SER A 116 13.91 -5.43 45.51
N PRO A 117 13.88 -5.62 46.84
CA PRO A 117 13.96 -4.58 47.86
C PRO A 117 15.37 -4.17 48.28
#